data_AF-A0A812I958-F1
#
_entry.id   AF-A0A812I958-F1
#
_cell.length_a   1.000
_cell.length_b   1.000
_cell.length_c   1.000
_cell.angle_alpha   90.00
_cell.angle_beta   90.00
_cell.angle_gamma   90.00
#
_symmetry.space_group_name_H-M   'P 1'
#
loop_
_entity.id
_entity.type
_entity.pdbx_description
1 polymer ?
#
loop_
_entity_poly.entity_id
_entity_poly.type
_entity_poly.pdbx_seq_one_letter_code
_entity_poly.pdbx_strand_id
1 'polypeptide(L)'
;MVDKEQLGALFGYAGMVMTFVYFLSPVPTCLQIHKSKDVQEFSVVPYVVGVVNCSLWVYWSIVTMEVTSQNLTPNLLINGIGAVQFVCYVSVFMLYSKT
;
A
#
# COMPACT_ATOMS: atom_id res chain seq x y z
N MET A 1 12.29 22.13 24.39
CA MET A 1 11.04 21.34 24.42
C MET A 1 10.74 20.96 22.98
N VAL A 2 10.67 19.66 22.66
CA VAL A 2 10.32 19.22 21.30
C VAL A 2 8.84 19.52 21.09
N ASP A 3 8.53 20.21 19.99
CA ASP A 3 7.15 20.57 19.67
C ASP A 3 6.37 19.35 19.17
N LYS A 4 5.09 19.24 19.55
CA LYS A 4 4.23 18.09 19.22
C LYS A 4 4.07 17.93 17.70
N GLU A 5 4.07 19.03 16.97
CA GLU A 5 3.97 19.04 15.51
C GLU A 5 5.20 18.36 14.86
N GLN A 6 6.40 18.71 15.32
CA GLN A 6 7.65 18.10 14.85
C GLN A 6 7.69 16.60 15.14
N LEU A 7 7.22 16.19 16.32
CA LEU A 7 7.14 14.79 16.71
C LEU A 7 6.13 14.03 15.82
N GLY A 8 4.96 14.63 15.55
CA GLY A 8 3.95 14.07 14.65
C GLY A 8 4.48 13.88 13.22
N ALA A 9 5.17 14.88 12.67
CA ALA A 9 5.79 14.79 11.36
C ALA A 9 6.84 13.67 11.30
N LEU A 10 7.72 13.58 12.30
CA LEU A 10 8.75 12.53 12.38
C LEU A 10 8.13 11.13 12.35
N PHE A 11 7.11 10.88 13.17
CA PHE A 11 6.42 9.59 13.19
C PHE A 11 5.66 9.32 11.88
N GLY A 12 5.06 10.34 11.27
CA GLY A 12 4.39 10.22 9.97
C GLY A 12 5.34 9.73 8.87
N TYR A 13 6.51 10.37 8.73
CA TYR A 13 7.50 9.97 7.73
C TYR A 13 8.18 8.63 8.07
N ALA A 14 8.47 8.36 9.34
CA ALA A 14 9.00 7.06 9.75
C ALA A 14 8.01 5.92 9.44
N GLY A 15 6.72 6.13 9.74
CA GLY A 15 5.65 5.20 9.40
C GLY A 15 5.55 4.96 7.89
N MET A 16 5.64 6.02 7.08
CA MET A 16 5.66 5.90 5.62
C MET A 16 6.78 4.98 5.11
N VAL A 17 8.00 5.12 5.62
CA VAL A 17 9.13 4.26 5.22
C VAL A 17 8.88 2.79 5.60
N MET A 18 8.41 2.55 6.83
CA MET A 18 8.12 1.19 7.29
C MET A 18 6.99 0.53 6.49
N THR A 19 5.93 1.27 6.19
CA THR A 19 4.82 0.79 5.36
C THR A 19 5.26 0.51 3.93
N PHE A 20 6.16 1.31 3.37
CA PHE A 20 6.71 1.04 2.03
C PHE A 20 7.45 -0.29 1.98
N VAL A 21 8.30 -0.56 2.97
CA VAL A 21 9.01 -1.84 3.10
C VAL A 21 8.01 -2.99 3.28
N TYR A 22 6.97 -2.81 4.09
CA TYR A 22 5.91 -3.80 4.26
C TYR A 22 5.19 -4.13 2.94
N PHE A 23 4.89 -3.13 2.11
CA PHE A 23 4.27 -3.34 0.80
C PHE A 23 5.15 -4.10 -0.19
N LEU A 24 6.47 -4.18 0.02
CA LEU A 24 7.36 -5.03 -0.79
C LEU A 24 7.29 -6.52 -0.42
N SER A 25 6.61 -6.89 0.67
CA SER A 25 6.49 -8.29 1.10
C SER A 25 5.92 -9.25 0.05
N PRO A 26 5.02 -8.86 -0.90
CA PRO A 26 4.55 -9.75 -1.96
C PRO A 26 5.52 -9.94 -3.12
N VAL A 27 6.60 -9.14 -3.21
CA VAL A 27 7.54 -9.20 -4.35
C VAL A 27 8.11 -10.61 -4.54
N PRO A 28 8.62 -11.31 -3.51
CA PRO A 28 9.11 -12.67 -3.66
C PRO A 28 8.03 -13.63 -4.18
N THR A 29 6.78 -13.49 -3.72
CA THR A 29 5.65 -14.31 -4.17
C THR A 29 5.33 -14.05 -5.64
N CYS A 30 5.23 -12.79 -6.07
CA CYS A 30 5.00 -12.45 -7.47
C CYS A 30 6.15 -12.91 -8.38
N LEU A 31 7.39 -12.87 -7.90
CA LEU A 31 8.54 -13.41 -8.62
C LEU A 31 8.45 -14.93 -8.77
N GLN A 32 7.97 -15.65 -7.75
CA GLN A 32 7.73 -17.10 -7.84
C GLN A 32 6.65 -17.40 -8.87
N ILE A 33 5.50 -16.72 -8.82
CA ILE A 33 4.40 -16.87 -9.80
C ILE A 33 4.90 -16.62 -11.22
N HIS A 34 5.69 -15.56 -11.43
CA HIS A 34 6.24 -15.24 -12.75
C HIS A 34 7.21 -16.32 -13.27
N LYS A 35 8.00 -16.93 -12.38
CA LYS A 35 8.94 -18.00 -12.72
C LYS A 35 8.24 -19.33 -12.99
N SER A 36 7.24 -19.70 -12.18
CA SER A 36 6.45 -20.92 -12.37
C SER A 36 5.44 -20.81 -13.51
N LYS A 37 5.12 -19.58 -13.96
CA LYS A 37 4.05 -19.30 -14.92
C LYS A 37 2.69 -19.85 -14.45
N ASP A 38 2.52 -19.93 -13.14
CA ASP A 38 1.38 -20.54 -12.46
C ASP A 38 1.23 -19.87 -11.08
N VAL A 39 -0.01 -19.53 -10.69
CA VAL A 39 -0.33 -18.94 -9.39
C VAL A 39 -0.17 -19.90 -8.21
N GLN A 40 0.05 -21.19 -8.48
CA GLN A 40 0.23 -22.24 -7.47
C GLN A 40 -0.93 -22.23 -6.46
N GLU A 41 -0.64 -22.47 -5.18
CA GLU A 41 -1.60 -22.39 -4.06
C GLU A 41 -1.76 -20.96 -3.49
N PHE A 42 -1.18 -19.94 -4.15
CA PHE A 42 -1.28 -18.57 -3.66
C PHE A 42 -2.70 -18.03 -3.88
N SER A 43 -3.18 -17.21 -2.95
CA SER A 43 -4.48 -16.53 -3.07
C SER A 43 -4.33 -15.09 -3.54
N VAL A 44 -5.21 -14.64 -4.43
CA VAL A 44 -5.29 -13.24 -4.88
C VAL A 44 -5.92 -12.30 -3.84
N VAL A 45 -6.68 -12.86 -2.89
CA VAL A 45 -7.52 -12.11 -1.94
C VAL A 45 -6.72 -11.06 -1.16
N PRO A 46 -5.53 -11.34 -0.60
CA PRO A 46 -4.76 -10.33 0.14
C PRO A 46 -4.39 -9.11 -0.71
N TYR A 47 -4.14 -9.29 -2.00
CA TYR A 47 -3.77 -8.19 -2.90
C TYR A 47 -4.97 -7.31 -3.24
N VAL A 48 -6.14 -7.91 -3.49
CA VAL A 48 -7.38 -7.16 -3.73
C VAL A 48 -7.80 -6.37 -2.50
N VAL A 49 -7.73 -6.99 -1.31
CA VAL A 49 -7.98 -6.30 -0.04
C VAL A 49 -6.99 -5.15 0.15
N GLY A 50 -5.72 -5.34 -0.23
CA GLY A 50 -4.71 -4.29 -0.24
C GLY A 50 -5.08 -3.08 -1.09
N VAL A 51 -5.57 -3.29 -2.32
CA VAL A 51 -6.05 -2.20 -3.20
C VAL A 51 -7.19 -1.42 -2.54
N VAL A 52 -8.20 -2.13 -2.03
CA VAL A 52 -9.37 -1.49 -1.41
C VAL A 52 -8.95 -0.71 -0.16
N ASN A 53 -8.17 -1.31 0.72
CA ASN A 53 -7.68 -0.67 1.94
C ASN A 53 -6.89 0.61 1.62
N CYS A 54 -5.92 0.54 0.70
CA CYS A 54 -5.11 1.70 0.33
C CYS A 54 -5.98 2.81 -0.29
N SER A 55 -6.94 2.45 -1.13
CA SER A 55 -7.87 3.41 -1.75
C SER A 55 -8.73 4.12 -0.70
N LEU A 56 -9.20 3.40 0.32
CA LEU A 56 -9.95 3.99 1.43
C LEU A 56 -9.10 4.96 2.26
N TRP A 57 -7.83 4.64 2.53
CA TRP A 57 -6.92 5.54 3.24
C TRP A 57 -6.57 6.79 2.43
N VAL A 58 -6.41 6.66 1.11
CA VAL A 58 -6.25 7.81 0.20
C VAL A 58 -7.47 8.72 0.29
N TYR A 59 -8.67 8.15 0.12
CA TYR A 59 -9.91 8.91 0.20
C TYR A 59 -10.07 9.61 1.56
N TRP A 60 -9.86 8.87 2.65
CA TRP A 60 -9.92 9.42 4.00
C TRP A 60 -8.92 10.55 4.22
N SER A 61 -7.69 10.43 3.72
CA SER A 61 -6.66 11.46 3.85
C SER A 61 -7.06 12.74 3.13
N ILE A 62 -7.58 12.64 1.89
CA ILE A 62 -8.02 13.80 1.11
C ILE A 62 -9.14 14.54 1.85
N VAL A 63 -10.21 13.82 2.23
CA VAL A 63 -11.37 14.41 2.92
C VAL A 63 -10.96 15.05 4.24
N THR A 64 -10.10 14.39 5.02
CA THR A 64 -9.69 14.91 6.33
C THR A 64 -8.77 16.13 6.20
N MET A 65 -7.87 16.15 5.23
CA MET A 65 -7.02 17.32 4.94
C MET A 65 -7.86 18.54 4.58
N GLU A 66 -8.91 18.36 3.78
CA GLU A 66 -9.83 19.44 3.38
C GLU A 66 -10.64 19.98 4.57
N VAL A 67 -11.14 19.11 5.45
CA VAL A 67 -12.04 19.50 6.54
C VAL A 67 -11.31 20.01 7.79
N THR A 68 -10.13 19.47 8.10
CA THR A 68 -9.49 19.66 9.43
C THR A 68 -8.17 20.43 9.39
N SER A 69 -7.67 20.82 8.21
CA SER A 69 -6.33 21.41 8.02
C SER A 69 -5.17 20.56 8.58
N GLN A 70 -5.41 19.28 8.89
CA GLN A 70 -4.36 18.35 9.33
C GLN A 70 -3.45 17.97 8.15
N ASN A 71 -2.15 17.92 8.38
CA ASN A 71 -1.20 17.46 7.37
C ASN A 71 -1.12 15.92 7.35
N LEU A 72 -1.92 15.28 6.50
CA LEU A 72 -1.90 13.83 6.27
C LEU A 72 -1.12 13.42 5.01
N THR A 73 -0.26 14.32 4.49
CA THR A 73 0.54 14.07 3.28
C THR A 73 1.31 12.75 3.31
N PRO A 74 1.97 12.35 4.43
CA PRO A 74 2.67 11.06 4.47
C PRO A 74 1.72 9.85 4.28
N ASN A 75 0.52 9.89 4.86
CA ASN A 75 -0.48 8.83 4.74
C ASN A 75 -1.04 8.76 3.30
N LEU A 76 -1.35 9.92 2.72
CA LEU A 76 -1.83 10.03 1.35
C LEU A 76 -0.83 9.44 0.35
N LEU A 77 0.44 9.83 0.45
CA LEU A 77 1.49 9.36 -0.45
C LEU A 77 1.71 7.86 -0.34
N ILE A 78 1.83 7.34 0.89
CA ILE A 78 2.16 5.92 1.06
C ILE A 78 1.03 5.00 0.62
N ASN A 79 -0.22 5.35 0.94
CA ASN A 79 -1.37 4.57 0.49
C ASN A 79 -1.62 4.74 -1.01
N GLY A 80 -1.32 5.90 -1.61
CA GLY A 80 -1.35 6.07 -3.06
C GLY A 80 -0.37 5.13 -3.77
N ILE A 81 0.89 5.09 -3.31
CA ILE A 81 1.90 4.14 -3.81
C ILE A 81 1.45 2.69 -3.58
N GLY A 82 0.94 2.39 -2.37
CA GLY A 82 0.42 1.08 -2.02
C GLY A 82 -0.70 0.60 -2.95
N ALA A 83 -1.66 1.47 -3.28
CA ALA A 83 -2.75 1.13 -4.20
C ALA A 83 -2.22 0.72 -5.57
N VAL A 84 -1.27 1.50 -6.13
CA VAL A 84 -0.62 1.16 -7.42
C VAL A 84 0.12 -0.17 -7.32
N GLN A 85 0.88 -0.37 -6.25
CA GLN A 85 1.67 -1.59 -6.05
C GLN A 85 0.79 -2.84 -5.92
N PHE A 86 -0.30 -2.77 -5.15
CA PHE A 86 -1.26 -3.87 -5.04
C PHE A 86 -2.01 -4.13 -6.35
N VAL A 87 -2.33 -3.11 -7.15
CA VAL A 87 -2.88 -3.30 -8.51
C VAL A 87 -1.89 -4.04 -9.40
N CYS A 88 -0.60 -3.74 -9.31
CA CYS A 88 0.43 -4.50 -10.04
C CYS A 88 0.47 -5.96 -9.58
N TYR A 89 0.39 -6.24 -8.28
CA TYR A 89 0.37 -7.63 -7.77
C TYR A 89 -0.87 -8.40 -8.21
N VAL A 90 -2.06 -7.78 -8.15
CA VAL A 90 -3.29 -8.37 -8.69
C VAL A 90 -3.12 -8.66 -10.18
N SER A 91 -2.55 -7.72 -10.95
CA SER A 91 -2.34 -7.90 -12.39
C SER A 91 -1.41 -9.07 -12.70
N VAL A 92 -0.29 -9.22 -11.98
CA VAL A 92 0.60 -10.39 -12.10
C VAL A 92 -0.16 -11.68 -11.80
N PHE A 93 -0.96 -11.69 -10.74
CA PHE A 93 -1.74 -12.87 -10.37
C PHE A 93 -2.74 -13.25 -11.47
N MET A 94 -3.51 -12.29 -11.99
CA MET A 94 -4.49 -12.51 -13.04
C MET A 94 -3.87 -13.01 -14.35
N LEU A 95 -2.66 -12.56 -14.69
CA LEU A 95 -1.94 -13.01 -15.90
C LEU A 95 -1.54 -14.49 -15.86
N TYR A 96 -1.34 -15.06 -14.68
CA TYR A 96 -0.89 -16.45 -14.50
C TYR A 96 -1.95 -17.36 -13.89
N SER A 97 -3.14 -16.82 -13.58
CA SER A 97 -4.27 -17.62 -13.12
C SER A 97 -4.84 -18.39 -14.31
N LYS A 98 -4.86 -19.71 -14.21
CA LYS A 98 -5.58 -20.57 -15.16
C LYS A 98 -7.08 -20.37 -14.93
N THR A 99 -7.85 -20.28 -16.02
CA THR A 99 -9.33 -20.26 -15.98
C THR A 99 -9.86 -21.63 -15.59
#